data_AF-A0A2P5KVF9-F1
#
_entry.id   AF-A0A2P5KVF9-F1
#
_cell.length_a   1.000
_cell.length_b   1.000
_cell.length_c   1.000
_cell.angle_alpha   90.00
_cell.angle_beta   90.00
_cell.angle_gamma   90.00
#
_symmetry.space_group_name_H-M   'P 1'
#
loop_
_entity.id
_entity.type
_entity.pdbx_description
1 polymer ?
#
loop_
_entity_poly.entity_id
_entity_poly.type
_entity_poly.pdbx_seq_one_letter_code
_entity_poly.pdbx_strand_id
1 'polypeptide(L)'
;MAKNGNPGGSRPRNDGIKLTRETAVGSRVERLKSGHLKEKGTDVTRPSREEAEAAFRTIIRWAGDDPDRDGLHETPSRVARAFEEWFHGYNDDPEAILKKTFEEIEGYDEMIVLRAIRFESYCEHHMAPIIGQAWVGYIPNGRVVGISKLARVVEVYAKRLQIQEKMTAQIANTIQQVLQPHGVGVVIKAEHHCMTTRGVHKHGTDMVTSRMLGTFRDSAITRQEFLSMVE
;
A
#
# COMPACT_ATOMS: atom_id res chain seq x y z
N MET A 1 -38.20 56.67 15.65
CA MET A 1 -39.21 56.57 14.56
C MET A 1 -39.31 55.08 14.20
N ALA A 2 -40.15 54.30 14.88
CA ALA A 2 -41.58 54.09 14.63
C ALA A 2 -41.87 53.63 13.18
N LYS A 3 -42.20 52.33 13.01
CA LYS A 3 -43.53 51.79 12.57
C LYS A 3 -43.64 51.74 11.03
N ASN A 4 -44.16 50.72 10.31
CA ASN A 4 -45.07 49.57 10.47
C ASN A 4 -44.77 48.62 9.27
N GLY A 5 -45.19 47.37 9.09
CA GLY A 5 -46.31 46.57 9.60
C GLY A 5 -46.78 45.64 8.47
N ASN A 6 -47.02 44.38 8.83
CA ASN A 6 -47.54 43.17 8.11
C ASN A 6 -48.90 43.42 7.36
N PRO A 7 -49.68 42.45 6.76
CA PRO A 7 -49.58 40.96 6.72
C PRO A 7 -50.12 40.20 5.47
N GLY A 8 -50.04 38.86 5.48
CA GLY A 8 -51.07 37.94 4.93
C GLY A 8 -50.61 37.04 3.76
N GLY A 9 -50.44 35.74 3.97
CA GLY A 9 -51.39 34.67 3.57
C GLY A 9 -50.95 34.06 2.22
N SER A 10 -50.88 32.75 1.94
CA SER A 10 -51.67 31.58 2.33
C SER A 10 -50.93 30.30 1.89
N ARG A 11 -51.03 29.21 2.66
CA ARG A 11 -50.57 27.86 2.25
C ARG A 11 -51.50 27.27 1.18
N PRO A 12 -51.01 26.53 0.18
CA PRO A 12 -51.84 25.54 -0.51
C PRO A 12 -51.65 24.14 0.08
N ARG A 13 -52.70 23.35 -0.14
CA ARG A 13 -53.01 22.07 0.48
C ARG A 13 -52.29 20.91 -0.19
N ASN A 14 -52.18 19.85 0.59
CA ASN A 14 -51.72 18.53 0.22
C ASN A 14 -52.87 17.80 -0.50
N ASP A 15 -52.77 17.61 -1.82
CA ASP A 15 -53.65 16.71 -2.57
C ASP A 15 -52.82 15.54 -3.08
N GLY A 16 -53.16 14.35 -2.57
CA GLY A 16 -52.52 13.09 -2.93
C GLY A 16 -52.85 12.69 -4.37
N ILE A 17 -51.79 12.33 -5.10
CA ILE A 17 -51.90 11.53 -6.32
C ILE A 17 -51.30 10.16 -6.03
N LYS A 18 -52.18 9.15 -5.96
CA LYS A 18 -51.83 7.75 -6.11
C LYS A 18 -51.37 7.53 -7.56
N LEU A 19 -50.11 7.15 -7.76
CA LEU A 19 -49.69 6.43 -8.96
C LEU A 19 -48.92 5.16 -8.58
N THR A 20 -49.54 4.04 -8.88
CA THR A 20 -48.93 2.71 -8.97
C THR A 20 -47.95 2.67 -10.13
N ARG A 21 -46.73 2.14 -9.91
CA ARG A 21 -46.10 1.12 -10.77
C ARG A 21 -44.72 0.73 -10.25
N GLU A 22 -44.52 -0.58 -10.19
CA GLU A 22 -43.26 -1.29 -9.97
C GLU A 22 -42.13 -0.84 -10.90
N THR A 23 -40.91 -1.23 -10.51
CA THR A 23 -39.65 -1.31 -11.30
C THR A 23 -38.80 -0.03 -11.42
N ALA A 24 -37.93 0.21 -10.42
CA ALA A 24 -36.68 0.98 -10.63
C ALA A 24 -35.58 0.76 -9.57
N VAL A 25 -35.59 -0.34 -8.80
CA VAL A 25 -34.53 -0.61 -7.78
C VAL A 25 -33.54 -1.72 -8.23
N GLY A 26 -33.72 -2.25 -9.44
CA GLY A 26 -32.97 -3.41 -9.93
C GLY A 26 -31.68 -3.15 -10.72
N SER A 27 -31.32 -1.91 -11.08
CA SER A 27 -30.25 -1.68 -12.08
C SER A 27 -28.93 -1.10 -11.54
N ARG A 28 -28.80 -0.92 -10.22
CA ARG A 28 -27.60 -0.33 -9.61
C ARG A 28 -26.77 -1.29 -8.76
N VAL A 29 -27.23 -2.52 -8.52
CA VAL A 29 -26.55 -3.51 -7.66
C VAL A 29 -25.75 -4.58 -8.44
N GLU A 30 -25.94 -4.73 -9.75
CA GLU A 30 -25.23 -5.76 -10.55
C GLU A 30 -23.95 -5.30 -11.29
N ARG A 31 -23.40 -4.12 -10.96
CA ARG A 31 -22.19 -3.59 -11.64
C ARG A 31 -20.93 -3.57 -10.75
N LEU A 32 -20.86 -4.47 -9.78
CA LEU A 32 -19.67 -4.73 -8.97
C LEU A 32 -19.13 -6.16 -9.20
N LYS A 33 -19.13 -6.63 -10.45
CA LYS A 33 -18.37 -7.83 -10.83
C LYS A 33 -16.90 -7.44 -10.99
N SER A 34 -16.10 -7.86 -10.00
CA SER A 34 -14.64 -8.00 -10.01
C SER A 34 -13.91 -7.12 -11.03
N GLY A 35 -13.71 -5.86 -10.70
CA GLY A 35 -12.71 -5.04 -11.38
C GLY A 35 -11.34 -5.61 -11.05
N HIS A 36 -10.78 -6.42 -11.95
CA HIS A 36 -9.35 -6.68 -12.01
C HIS A 36 -8.66 -5.31 -12.18
N LEU A 37 -8.26 -4.69 -11.07
CA LEU A 37 -7.25 -3.65 -11.10
C LEU A 37 -5.91 -4.36 -11.27
N LYS A 38 -5.68 -4.92 -12.46
CA LYS A 38 -4.29 -5.11 -12.91
C LYS A 38 -3.67 -3.73 -12.80
N GLU A 39 -2.64 -3.57 -11.97
CA GLU A 39 -1.73 -2.44 -12.11
C GLU A 39 -1.40 -2.40 -13.60
N LYS A 40 -1.87 -1.36 -14.32
CA LYS A 40 -1.44 -1.13 -15.69
C LYS A 40 0.07 -1.01 -15.57
N GLY A 41 0.78 -2.06 -15.98
CA GLY A 41 2.21 -2.01 -16.18
C GLY A 41 2.43 -0.79 -17.05
N THR A 42 3.00 0.26 -16.47
CA THR A 42 3.39 1.42 -17.24
C THR A 42 4.40 0.87 -18.22
N ASP A 43 4.08 0.92 -19.51
CA ASP A 43 4.96 0.53 -20.62
C ASP A 43 6.13 1.54 -20.68
N VAL A 44 6.96 1.49 -19.64
CA VAL A 44 8.15 2.32 -19.48
C VAL A 44 9.26 1.54 -20.13
N THR A 45 9.65 1.99 -21.32
CA THR A 45 10.86 1.49 -21.96
C THR A 45 12.04 1.77 -21.03
N ARG A 46 12.65 0.70 -20.49
CA ARG A 46 13.84 0.83 -19.64
C ARG A 46 15.04 1.20 -20.51
N PRO A 47 15.83 2.23 -20.14
CA PRO A 47 17.05 2.55 -20.85
C PRO A 47 18.09 1.43 -20.69
N SER A 48 19.14 1.47 -21.51
CA SER A 48 20.27 0.56 -21.39
C SER A 48 21.04 0.79 -20.09
N ARG A 49 21.86 -0.19 -19.69
CA ARG A 49 22.71 -0.09 -18.50
C ARG A 49 23.73 1.04 -18.64
N GLU A 50 24.28 1.20 -19.84
CA GLU A 50 25.24 2.24 -20.20
C GLU A 50 24.62 3.64 -20.10
N GLU A 51 23.38 3.79 -20.54
CA GLU A 51 22.63 5.05 -20.41
C GLU A 51 22.39 5.41 -18.93
N ALA A 52 22.03 4.43 -18.10
CA ALA A 52 21.86 4.63 -16.67
C ALA A 52 23.18 5.02 -15.96
N GLU A 53 24.29 4.36 -16.28
CA GLU A 53 25.61 4.71 -15.75
C GLU A 53 26.04 6.12 -16.20
N ALA A 54 25.81 6.48 -17.46
CA ALA A 54 26.08 7.82 -17.97
C ALA A 54 25.26 8.91 -17.23
N ALA A 55 24.02 8.60 -16.85
CA ALA A 55 23.20 9.49 -16.02
C ALA A 55 23.82 9.70 -14.63
N PHE A 56 24.32 8.65 -13.96
CA PHE A 56 24.99 8.79 -12.67
C PHE A 56 26.30 9.58 -12.76
N ARG A 57 27.09 9.42 -13.85
CA ARG A 57 28.26 10.29 -14.11
C ARG A 57 27.85 11.77 -14.20
N THR A 58 26.70 12.03 -14.82
CA THR A 58 26.16 13.39 -14.92
C THR A 58 25.72 13.92 -13.55
N ILE A 59 25.07 13.10 -12.73
CA ILE A 59 24.68 13.47 -11.36
C ILE A 59 25.92 13.78 -10.50
N ILE A 60 26.99 12.99 -10.61
CA ILE A 60 28.25 13.23 -9.87
C ILE A 60 28.84 14.61 -10.23
N ARG A 61 28.95 14.92 -11.52
CA ARG A 61 29.42 16.23 -11.98
C ARG A 61 28.52 17.35 -11.50
N TRP A 62 27.20 17.13 -11.54
CA TRP A 62 26.23 18.11 -11.07
C TRP A 62 26.34 18.36 -9.55
N ALA A 63 26.68 17.33 -8.77
CA ALA A 63 26.97 17.46 -7.34
C ALA A 63 28.29 18.20 -7.05
N GLY A 64 29.13 18.44 -8.06
CA GLY A 64 30.38 19.20 -7.96
C GLY A 64 31.64 18.35 -7.78
N ASP A 65 31.59 17.05 -8.05
CA ASP A 65 32.74 16.14 -7.95
C ASP A 65 33.16 15.60 -9.33
N ASP A 66 34.39 15.10 -9.43
CA ASP A 66 34.96 14.52 -10.64
C ASP A 66 34.63 13.02 -10.73
N PRO A 67 33.83 12.56 -11.71
CA PRO A 67 33.52 11.14 -11.88
C PRO A 67 34.72 10.29 -12.32
N ASP A 68 35.84 10.89 -12.73
CA ASP A 68 37.05 10.18 -13.18
C ASP A 68 38.09 9.98 -12.07
N ARG A 69 37.92 10.58 -10.88
CA ARG A 69 38.82 10.32 -9.75
C ARG A 69 38.69 8.88 -9.26
N ASP A 70 39.78 8.33 -8.73
CA ASP A 70 39.89 6.92 -8.31
C ASP A 70 38.69 6.40 -7.50
N GLY A 71 38.19 7.19 -6.54
CA GLY A 71 37.07 6.80 -5.69
C GLY A 71 35.70 6.75 -6.39
N LEU A 72 35.51 7.48 -7.50
CA LEU A 72 34.22 7.64 -8.19
C LEU A 72 34.16 6.99 -9.57
N HIS A 73 35.29 6.61 -10.15
CA HIS A 73 35.36 5.99 -11.48
C HIS A 73 34.34 4.85 -11.66
N GLU A 74 34.22 3.97 -10.67
CA GLU A 74 33.29 2.83 -10.67
C GLU A 74 31.95 3.13 -9.97
N THR A 75 31.75 4.32 -9.40
CA THR A 75 30.50 4.66 -8.70
C THR A 75 29.27 4.52 -9.59
N PRO A 76 29.25 4.96 -10.86
CA PRO A 76 28.10 4.78 -11.74
C PRO A 76 27.63 3.32 -11.85
N SER A 77 28.56 2.39 -12.05
CA SER A 77 28.24 0.97 -12.20
C SER A 77 27.84 0.31 -10.87
N ARG A 78 28.41 0.76 -9.75
CA ARG A 78 27.99 0.36 -8.40
C ARG A 78 26.57 0.82 -8.08
N VAL A 79 26.23 2.08 -8.40
CA VAL A 79 24.89 2.62 -8.14
C VAL A 79 23.84 1.96 -9.05
N ALA A 80 24.17 1.71 -10.32
CA ALA A 80 23.27 0.97 -11.22
C ALA A 80 22.92 -0.44 -10.67
N ARG A 81 23.92 -1.19 -10.18
CA ARG A 81 23.68 -2.50 -9.52
C ARG A 81 22.84 -2.36 -8.24
N ALA A 82 23.09 -1.34 -7.44
CA ALA A 82 22.29 -1.07 -6.25
C ALA A 82 20.82 -0.81 -6.61
N PHE A 83 20.55 -0.07 -7.70
CA PHE A 83 19.18 0.17 -8.18
C PHE A 83 18.49 -1.10 -8.67
N GLU A 84 19.22 -2.02 -9.32
CA GLU A 84 18.69 -3.33 -9.68
C GLU A 84 18.24 -4.12 -8.44
N GLU A 85 19.03 -4.09 -7.36
CA GLU A 85 18.70 -4.73 -6.09
C GLU A 85 17.53 -4.03 -5.36
N TRP A 86 17.56 -2.70 -5.28
CA TRP A 86 16.55 -1.92 -4.55
C TRP A 86 15.18 -1.93 -5.22
N PHE A 87 15.13 -2.14 -6.55
CA PHE A 87 13.92 -2.05 -7.35
C PHE A 87 13.57 -3.36 -8.07
N HIS A 88 14.10 -4.50 -7.61
CA HIS A 88 13.81 -5.80 -8.22
C HIS A 88 12.33 -6.19 -8.09
N GLY A 89 11.61 -5.64 -7.10
CA GLY A 89 10.19 -5.93 -6.88
C GLY A 89 9.26 -5.49 -8.02
N TYR A 90 9.73 -4.69 -8.98
CA TYR A 90 8.99 -4.44 -10.23
C TYR A 90 8.96 -5.65 -11.17
N ASN A 91 9.91 -6.58 -11.04
CA ASN A 91 9.99 -7.79 -11.86
C ASN A 91 9.20 -8.96 -11.26
N ASP A 92 8.76 -8.83 -10.00
CA ASP A 92 8.06 -9.88 -9.27
C ASP A 92 6.54 -9.68 -9.27
N ASP A 93 5.81 -10.79 -9.39
CA ASP A 93 4.35 -10.84 -9.24
C ASP A 93 3.97 -11.20 -7.79
N PRO A 94 3.48 -10.23 -7.00
CA PRO A 94 3.11 -10.46 -5.60
C PRO A 94 1.91 -11.39 -5.45
N GLU A 95 1.00 -11.45 -6.43
CA GLU A 95 -0.13 -12.40 -6.39
C GLU A 95 0.35 -13.83 -6.59
N ALA A 96 1.27 -14.06 -7.54
CA ALA A 96 1.84 -15.39 -7.80
C ALA A 96 2.53 -15.99 -6.56
N ILE A 97 3.16 -15.16 -5.73
CA ILE A 97 3.84 -15.60 -4.50
C ILE A 97 2.87 -16.27 -3.53
N LEU A 98 1.62 -15.80 -3.48
CA LEU A 98 0.57 -16.27 -2.57
C LEU A 98 -0.25 -17.45 -3.10
N LYS A 99 -0.08 -17.84 -4.38
CA LYS A 99 -0.91 -18.89 -5.00
C LYS A 99 -0.75 -20.28 -4.36
N LYS A 100 0.43 -20.58 -3.79
CA LYS A 100 0.66 -21.87 -3.12
C LYS A 100 0.20 -21.79 -1.66
N THR A 101 -0.94 -22.41 -1.39
CA THR A 101 -1.56 -22.50 -0.06
C THR A 101 -1.58 -23.95 0.44
N PHE A 102 -1.83 -24.10 1.73
CA PHE A 102 -2.04 -25.37 2.41
C PHE A 102 -3.49 -25.42 2.88
N GLU A 103 -4.17 -26.54 2.60
CA GLU A 103 -5.56 -26.79 3.00
C GLU A 103 -5.64 -27.79 4.17
N GLU A 104 -4.58 -28.56 4.41
CA GLU A 104 -4.43 -29.46 5.57
C GLU A 104 -4.10 -28.66 6.85
N ILE A 105 -5.07 -27.91 7.36
CA ILE A 105 -4.90 -27.02 8.52
C ILE A 105 -5.72 -27.45 9.74
N GLU A 106 -6.21 -28.68 9.77
CA GLU A 106 -7.07 -29.21 10.86
C GLU A 106 -8.24 -28.28 11.24
N GLY A 107 -8.78 -27.53 10.26
CA GLY A 107 -9.87 -26.59 10.48
C GLY A 107 -9.48 -25.26 11.14
N TYR A 108 -8.18 -24.93 11.22
CA TYR A 108 -7.70 -23.69 11.83
C TYR A 108 -8.35 -22.44 11.21
N ASP A 109 -9.12 -21.71 12.02
CA ASP A 109 -9.92 -20.54 11.65
C ASP A 109 -9.61 -19.30 12.51
N GLU A 110 -8.51 -19.35 13.27
CA GLU A 110 -8.08 -18.28 14.18
C GLU A 110 -7.12 -17.27 13.52
N MET A 111 -6.85 -16.15 14.20
CA MET A 111 -5.97 -15.10 13.69
C MET A 111 -4.51 -15.58 13.54
N ILE A 112 -3.95 -15.43 12.34
CA ILE A 112 -2.52 -15.65 12.06
C ILE A 112 -1.85 -14.28 11.92
N VAL A 113 -0.76 -14.05 12.66
CA VAL A 113 0.01 -12.80 12.59
C VAL A 113 1.50 -13.08 12.40
N LEU A 114 2.07 -12.55 11.31
CA LEU A 114 3.51 -12.44 11.13
C LEU A 114 3.96 -11.04 11.55
N ARG A 115 4.80 -10.98 12.58
CA ARG A 115 5.17 -9.73 13.26
C ARG A 115 6.55 -9.22 12.86
N ALA A 116 6.70 -7.90 12.92
CA ALA A 116 7.99 -7.22 12.86
C ALA A 116 8.87 -7.62 11.65
N ILE A 117 8.24 -7.81 10.48
CA ILE A 117 8.93 -8.10 9.22
C ILE A 117 9.75 -6.87 8.85
N ARG A 118 11.06 -6.93 9.05
CA ARG A 118 11.95 -5.82 8.68
C ARG A 118 11.96 -5.66 7.16
N PHE A 119 11.89 -4.41 6.70
CA PHE A 119 11.99 -4.08 5.28
C PHE A 119 12.78 -2.79 5.06
N GLU A 120 13.22 -2.62 3.82
CA GLU A 120 13.83 -1.40 3.29
C GLU A 120 13.12 -1.06 1.97
N SER A 121 12.58 0.13 1.91
CA SER A 121 11.96 0.71 0.73
C SER A 121 12.57 2.07 0.41
N TYR A 122 12.06 2.74 -0.62
CA TYR A 122 12.60 4.01 -1.09
C TYR A 122 11.46 4.97 -1.43
N CYS A 123 11.49 6.14 -0.80
CA CYS A 123 10.50 7.19 -1.01
C CYS A 123 10.51 7.63 -2.48
N GLU A 124 9.40 7.48 -3.19
CA GLU A 124 9.33 7.83 -4.62
C GLU A 124 9.60 9.31 -4.90
N HIS A 125 9.39 10.20 -3.92
CA HIS A 125 9.63 11.63 -4.06
C HIS A 125 11.11 12.04 -4.02
N HIS A 126 11.95 11.26 -3.35
CA HIS A 126 13.35 11.65 -3.07
C HIS A 126 14.36 10.52 -3.31
N MET A 127 13.88 9.31 -3.62
CA MET A 127 14.66 8.08 -3.71
C MET A 127 15.47 7.77 -2.43
N ALA A 128 15.05 8.36 -1.31
CA ALA A 128 15.67 8.18 0.00
C ALA A 128 15.07 6.97 0.70
N PRO A 129 15.86 6.23 1.51
CA PRO A 129 15.36 5.05 2.20
C PRO A 129 14.15 5.30 3.11
N ILE A 130 13.25 4.34 3.14
CA ILE A 130 12.21 4.16 4.16
C ILE A 130 12.52 2.83 4.82
N ILE A 131 12.87 2.84 6.11
CA ILE A 131 13.33 1.64 6.81
C ILE A 131 12.44 1.40 8.01
N GLY A 132 11.92 0.19 8.13
CA GLY A 132 10.93 -0.09 9.15
C GLY A 132 10.57 -1.56 9.30
N GLN A 133 9.40 -1.77 9.87
CA GLN A 133 8.82 -3.07 10.12
C GLN A 133 7.36 -3.11 9.67
N ALA A 134 6.93 -4.28 9.18
CA ALA A 134 5.56 -4.57 8.85
C ALA A 134 5.02 -5.69 9.75
N TRP A 135 3.76 -5.56 10.14
CA TRP A 135 2.98 -6.60 10.82
C TRP A 135 1.80 -6.94 9.93
N VAL A 136 1.66 -8.22 9.63
CA VAL A 136 0.66 -8.73 8.68
C VAL A 136 -0.15 -9.80 9.39
N GLY A 137 -1.44 -9.52 9.58
CA GLY A 137 -2.42 -10.42 10.17
C GLY A 137 -3.52 -10.79 9.19
N TYR A 138 -4.03 -12.02 9.26
CA TYR A 138 -5.25 -12.41 8.57
C TYR A 138 -5.98 -13.54 9.31
N ILE A 139 -7.28 -13.66 9.10
CA ILE A 139 -8.10 -14.77 9.62
C ILE A 139 -8.49 -15.67 8.44
N PRO A 140 -7.95 -16.89 8.33
CA PRO A 140 -8.11 -17.75 7.16
C PRO A 140 -9.58 -18.13 6.96
N ASN A 141 -9.94 -18.37 5.69
CA ASN A 141 -11.21 -19.01 5.31
C ASN A 141 -10.86 -20.28 4.52
N GLY A 142 -10.40 -21.31 5.22
CA GLY A 142 -9.96 -22.59 4.66
C GLY A 142 -8.62 -22.58 3.91
N ARG A 143 -7.96 -21.41 3.74
CA ARG A 143 -6.66 -21.29 3.07
C ARG A 143 -5.62 -20.65 3.96
N VAL A 144 -4.51 -21.35 4.18
CA VAL A 144 -3.33 -20.83 4.87
C VAL A 144 -2.15 -20.77 3.93
N VAL A 145 -1.36 -19.70 4.04
CA VAL A 145 -0.14 -19.54 3.26
C VAL A 145 1.08 -19.78 4.15
N GLY A 146 2.18 -20.27 3.56
CA GLY A 146 3.43 -20.39 4.30
C GLY A 146 3.94 -19.03 4.78
N ILE A 147 4.45 -18.98 6.02
CA ILE A 147 4.93 -17.74 6.66
C ILE A 147 5.91 -16.94 5.79
N SER A 148 6.79 -17.62 5.06
CA SER A 148 7.78 -16.98 4.19
C SER A 148 7.16 -16.23 3.00
N LYS A 149 5.92 -16.56 2.62
CA LYS A 149 5.21 -15.90 1.51
C LYS A 149 4.67 -14.54 1.91
N LEU A 150 4.18 -14.38 3.14
CA LEU A 150 3.78 -13.06 3.66
C LEU A 150 4.96 -12.10 3.68
N ALA A 151 6.12 -12.55 4.19
CA ALA A 151 7.35 -11.76 4.17
C ALA A 151 7.78 -11.37 2.75
N ARG A 152 7.68 -12.31 1.79
CA ARG A 152 8.00 -12.03 0.38
C ARG A 152 7.05 -11.02 -0.26
N VAL A 153 5.76 -11.02 0.08
CA VAL A 153 4.83 -10.00 -0.42
C VAL A 153 5.20 -8.62 0.10
N VAL A 154 5.58 -8.50 1.38
CA VAL A 154 6.11 -7.24 1.92
C VAL A 154 7.34 -6.81 1.14
N GLU A 155 8.30 -7.74 0.92
CA GLU A 155 9.55 -7.47 0.21
C GLU A 155 9.33 -6.99 -1.23
N VAL A 156 8.45 -7.66 -2.00
CA VAL A 156 8.16 -7.26 -3.39
C VAL A 156 7.64 -5.83 -3.49
N TYR A 157 6.80 -5.39 -2.55
CA TYR A 157 6.34 -4.01 -2.53
C TYR A 157 7.36 -3.05 -1.92
N ALA A 158 8.18 -3.49 -0.97
CA ALA A 158 9.25 -2.69 -0.38
C ALA A 158 10.31 -2.34 -1.42
N LYS A 159 10.67 -3.30 -2.29
CA LYS A 159 11.71 -3.18 -3.32
C LYS A 159 11.18 -2.51 -4.60
N ARG A 160 10.52 -1.36 -4.41
CA ARG A 160 9.97 -0.44 -5.42
C ARG A 160 10.14 1.00 -4.91
N LEU A 161 9.96 1.97 -5.80
CA LEU A 161 9.71 3.35 -5.36
C LEU A 161 8.29 3.43 -4.79
N GLN A 162 8.16 3.98 -3.58
CA GLN A 162 6.94 3.90 -2.79
C GLN A 162 6.60 5.18 -2.00
N ILE A 163 5.33 5.26 -1.65
CA ILE A 163 4.84 5.94 -0.43
C ILE A 163 4.33 4.86 0.55
N GLN A 164 4.50 5.09 1.85
CA GLN A 164 4.23 4.06 2.87
C GLN A 164 2.74 3.64 2.89
N GLU A 165 1.83 4.58 2.67
CA GLU A 165 0.39 4.36 2.62
C GLU A 165 0.02 3.40 1.47
N LYS A 166 0.60 3.62 0.29
CA LYS A 166 0.40 2.80 -0.90
C LYS A 166 0.93 1.39 -0.68
N MET A 167 2.15 1.25 -0.17
CA MET A 167 2.73 -0.05 0.18
C MET A 167 1.85 -0.81 1.18
N THR A 168 1.37 -0.14 2.23
CA THR A 168 0.47 -0.73 3.24
C THR A 168 -0.82 -1.26 2.59
N ALA A 169 -1.43 -0.46 1.71
CA ALA A 169 -2.64 -0.85 1.01
C ALA A 169 -2.41 -1.99 0.01
N GLN A 170 -1.32 -1.95 -0.75
CA GLN A 170 -0.96 -2.99 -1.72
C GLN A 170 -0.80 -4.36 -1.05
N ILE A 171 -0.05 -4.44 0.05
CA ILE A 171 0.14 -5.69 0.79
C ILE A 171 -1.21 -6.24 1.26
N ALA A 172 -2.02 -5.43 1.94
CA ALA A 172 -3.31 -5.88 2.49
C ALA A 172 -4.29 -6.32 1.39
N ASN A 173 -4.40 -5.55 0.31
CA ASN A 173 -5.31 -5.85 -0.78
C ASN A 173 -4.90 -7.12 -1.53
N THR A 174 -3.60 -7.33 -1.77
CA THR A 174 -3.11 -8.53 -2.46
C THR A 174 -3.36 -9.79 -1.64
N ILE A 175 -3.14 -9.74 -0.33
CA ILE A 175 -3.48 -10.87 0.57
C ILE A 175 -5.00 -11.13 0.54
N GLN A 176 -5.82 -10.08 0.66
CA GLN A 176 -7.27 -10.21 0.65
C GLN A 176 -7.79 -10.79 -0.67
N GLN A 177 -7.22 -10.37 -1.80
CA GLN A 177 -7.63 -10.81 -3.13
C GLN A 177 -7.26 -12.27 -3.38
N VAL A 178 -6.03 -12.68 -3.05
CA VAL A 178 -5.54 -14.02 -3.40
C VAL A 178 -6.02 -15.08 -2.41
N LEU A 179 -5.90 -14.83 -1.10
CA LEU A 179 -6.26 -15.80 -0.08
C LEU A 179 -7.76 -15.79 0.26
N GLN A 180 -8.47 -14.71 -0.07
CA GLN A 180 -9.87 -14.43 0.32
C GLN A 180 -10.19 -14.83 1.78
N PRO A 181 -9.39 -14.35 2.75
CA PRO A 181 -9.62 -14.60 4.17
C PRO A 181 -10.87 -13.85 4.65
N HIS A 182 -11.33 -14.17 5.86
CA HIS A 182 -12.38 -13.41 6.54
C HIS A 182 -11.99 -11.94 6.77
N GLY A 183 -10.69 -11.67 6.92
CA GLY A 183 -10.15 -10.32 6.95
C GLY A 183 -8.64 -10.29 6.97
N VAL A 184 -8.09 -9.10 6.74
CA VAL A 184 -6.64 -8.82 6.73
C VAL A 184 -6.37 -7.52 7.48
N GLY A 185 -5.34 -7.52 8.30
CA GLY A 185 -4.76 -6.33 8.93
C GLY A 185 -3.29 -6.18 8.54
N VAL A 186 -2.91 -5.00 8.07
CA VAL A 186 -1.49 -4.65 7.86
C VAL A 186 -1.19 -3.37 8.61
N VAL A 187 -0.10 -3.37 9.37
CA VAL A 187 0.47 -2.17 9.96
C VAL A 187 1.93 -2.05 9.51
N ILE A 188 2.34 -0.85 9.14
CA ILE A 188 3.73 -0.53 8.86
C ILE A 188 4.15 0.62 9.77
N LYS A 189 5.34 0.48 10.38
CA LYS A 189 6.02 1.52 11.14
C LYS A 189 7.41 1.71 10.56
N ALA A 190 7.75 2.92 10.11
CA ALA A 190 9.03 3.17 9.47
C ALA A 190 9.55 4.59 9.68
N GLU A 191 10.87 4.73 9.67
CA GLU A 191 11.55 6.02 9.56
C GLU A 191 11.80 6.37 8.09
N HIS A 192 11.68 7.66 7.78
CA HIS A 192 11.82 8.18 6.43
C HIS A 192 13.08 9.01 6.31
N HIS A 193 14.08 8.53 5.58
CA HIS A 193 15.36 9.23 5.47
C HIS A 193 15.26 10.56 4.71
N CYS A 194 14.21 10.76 3.91
CA CYS A 194 13.91 12.07 3.34
C CYS A 194 13.61 13.16 4.40
N MET A 195 13.30 12.77 5.63
CA MET A 195 13.09 13.69 6.77
C MET A 195 14.23 13.67 7.78
N THR A 196 15.01 12.58 7.85
CA THR A 196 16.10 12.44 8.82
C THR A 196 17.43 12.98 8.29
N THR A 197 17.77 12.73 7.02
CA THR A 197 19.09 13.09 6.47
C THR A 197 19.10 14.43 5.73
N ARG A 198 17.92 15.01 5.46
CA ARG A 198 17.76 16.29 4.78
C ARG A 198 16.50 17.03 5.24
N GLY A 199 16.38 18.28 4.83
CA GLY A 199 15.17 19.07 5.04
C GLY A 199 14.94 19.39 6.50
N VAL A 200 13.97 18.73 7.14
CA VAL A 200 13.52 19.04 8.52
C VAL A 200 14.36 18.37 9.63
N HIS A 201 15.23 17.42 9.29
CA HIS A 201 16.17 16.74 10.19
C HIS A 201 15.53 16.18 11.48
N LYS A 202 14.44 15.42 11.34
CA LYS A 202 13.69 14.83 12.47
C LYS A 202 14.06 13.37 12.69
N HIS A 203 15.20 13.15 13.36
CA HIS A 203 15.66 11.82 13.77
C HIS A 203 14.72 11.18 14.81
N GLY A 204 14.63 9.85 14.81
CA GLY A 204 13.80 9.09 15.75
C GLY A 204 12.28 9.30 15.58
N THR A 205 11.88 9.99 14.51
CA THR A 205 10.47 10.15 14.15
C THR A 205 10.09 9.06 13.16
N ASP A 206 9.13 8.23 13.56
CA ASP A 206 8.55 7.21 12.71
C ASP A 206 7.12 7.58 12.26
N MET A 207 6.70 6.95 11.18
CA MET A 207 5.36 7.05 10.63
C MET A 207 4.70 5.68 10.75
N VAL A 208 3.48 5.65 11.26
CA VAL A 208 2.64 4.45 11.32
C VAL A 208 1.49 4.56 10.33
N THR A 209 1.34 3.55 9.48
CA THR A 209 0.22 3.40 8.55
C THR A 209 -0.46 2.06 8.78
N SER A 210 -1.77 1.98 8.56
CA SER A 210 -2.49 0.72 8.66
C SER A 210 -3.58 0.57 7.61
N ARG A 211 -3.86 -0.68 7.24
CA ARG A 211 -4.96 -1.06 6.37
C ARG A 211 -5.66 -2.28 6.94
N MET A 212 -6.94 -2.09 7.29
CA MET A 212 -7.82 -3.14 7.79
C MET A 212 -8.90 -3.46 6.75
N LEU A 213 -9.13 -4.74 6.51
CA LEU A 213 -10.10 -5.30 5.56
C LEU A 213 -10.89 -6.44 6.22
N GLY A 214 -12.12 -6.67 5.75
CA GLY A 214 -13.01 -7.71 6.29
C GLY A 214 -13.22 -7.58 7.79
N THR A 215 -13.14 -8.70 8.52
CA THR A 215 -13.35 -8.74 9.97
C THR A 215 -12.46 -7.77 10.77
N PHE A 216 -11.23 -7.47 10.32
CA PHE A 216 -10.36 -6.47 10.97
C PHE A 216 -10.91 -5.05 10.85
N ARG A 217 -11.70 -4.74 9.82
CA ARG A 217 -12.38 -3.45 9.67
C ARG A 217 -13.68 -3.44 10.45
N ASP A 218 -14.48 -4.50 10.31
CA ASP A 218 -15.87 -4.51 10.74
C ASP A 218 -16.02 -4.86 12.23
N SER A 219 -15.06 -5.61 12.81
CA SER A 219 -15.02 -5.94 14.23
C SER A 219 -13.95 -5.12 14.96
N ALA A 220 -14.39 -4.28 15.90
CA ALA A 220 -13.47 -3.52 16.74
C ALA A 220 -12.63 -4.42 17.66
N ILE A 221 -13.20 -5.53 18.14
CA ILE A 221 -12.54 -6.49 19.03
C ILE A 221 -11.38 -7.16 18.28
N THR A 222 -11.64 -7.72 17.10
CA THR A 222 -10.62 -8.33 16.24
C THR A 222 -9.50 -7.35 15.90
N ARG A 223 -9.86 -6.09 15.61
CA ARG A 223 -8.86 -5.05 15.35
C ARG A 223 -8.00 -4.76 16.58
N GLN A 224 -8.59 -4.67 17.76
CA GLN A 224 -7.86 -4.42 19.01
C GLN A 224 -6.94 -5.59 19.36
N GLU A 225 -7.41 -6.82 19.20
CA GLU A 225 -6.59 -8.03 19.34
C GLU A 225 -5.36 -7.98 18.44
N PHE A 226 -5.53 -7.70 17.15
CA PHE A 226 -4.40 -7.55 16.23
C PHE A 226 -3.46 -6.42 16.65
N LEU A 227 -3.98 -5.23 16.96
CA LEU A 227 -3.16 -4.08 17.34
C LEU A 227 -2.36 -4.31 18.63
N SER A 228 -2.87 -5.13 19.57
CA SER A 228 -2.13 -5.52 20.78
C SER A 228 -0.89 -6.38 20.49
N MET A 229 -0.84 -7.01 19.30
CA MET A 229 0.30 -7.79 18.85
C MET A 229 1.31 -6.98 18.03
N VAL A 230 1.05 -5.69 17.79
CA VAL A 230 1.82 -4.79 16.89
C VAL A 230 2.80 -3.88 17.66
N GLU A 231 3.14 -4.24 18.88
CA GLU A 231 4.16 -3.54 19.69
C GLU A 231 5.59 -3.75 19.17
#